data_AF-M1BZE0-F1
#
_entry.id   AF-M1BZE0-F1
#
_cell.length_a   1.000
_cell.length_b   1.000
_cell.length_c   1.000
_cell.angle_alpha   90.00
_cell.angle_beta   90.00
_cell.angle_gamma   90.00
#
_symmetry.space_group_name_H-M   'P 1'
#
loop_
_entity.id
_entity.type
_entity.pdbx_description
1 polymer ?
#
loop_
_entity_poly.entity_id
_entity_poly.type
_entity_poly.pdbx_seq_one_letter_code
_entity_poly.pdbx_strand_id
1 'polypeptide(L)'
;MFLKLLEAVLKTGNRMNVGTNRGDAHAFKLDTLLKLVDVKGADGKTTLLHFVVQEIIRSEGARLSGGDQDQQSAMNDDVKCRKLGLQVVSNLSSEVVNIKKAAAMDSEVLHSEVLKLSKGIGNIAEVVRSIEAVGLKESSIERFSESMRRFMKMAEEEIIRLQALESVAMSLVKEITEYFHGNSAREEAHPFRIFMVVRDFLMVLDRVCKEVGMINERTIVSSAHKFPVPVNPNLQPAISGLAAKWQHSSSDEDSSSAH
;
A
#
# COMPACT_ATOMS: atom_id res chain seq x y z
N MET A 1 0.92 -7.91 0.70
CA MET A 1 -0.14 -7.24 -0.10
C MET A 1 0.38 -6.14 -1.06
N PHE A 2 1.50 -5.46 -0.76
CA PHE A 2 2.00 -4.29 -1.51
C PHE A 2 2.12 -4.46 -3.04
N LEU A 3 2.72 -5.55 -3.52
CA LEU A 3 2.91 -5.78 -4.97
C LEU A 3 1.59 -5.87 -5.75
N LYS A 4 0.54 -6.45 -5.16
CA LYS A 4 -0.79 -6.50 -5.78
C LYS A 4 -1.40 -5.11 -5.95
N LEU A 5 -1.15 -4.21 -4.99
CA LEU A 5 -1.58 -2.82 -5.09
C LEU A 5 -0.84 -2.10 -6.23
N LEU A 6 0.47 -2.31 -6.36
CA LEU A 6 1.24 -1.76 -7.49
C LEU A 6 0.71 -2.28 -8.83
N GLU A 7 0.42 -3.59 -8.93
CA GLU A 7 -0.14 -4.20 -10.12
C GLU A 7 -1.53 -3.63 -10.46
N ALA A 8 -2.39 -3.45 -9.46
CA ALA A 8 -3.71 -2.85 -9.65
C ALA A 8 -3.61 -1.39 -10.13
N VAL A 9 -2.66 -0.62 -9.60
CA VAL A 9 -2.35 0.75 -10.07
C VAL A 9 -1.88 0.72 -11.52
N LEU A 10 -0.95 -0.18 -11.88
CA LEU A 10 -0.44 -0.30 -13.24
C LEU A 10 -1.56 -0.65 -14.24
N LYS A 11 -2.36 -1.68 -13.94
CA LYS A 11 -3.50 -2.10 -14.78
C LYS A 11 -4.51 -0.98 -14.97
N THR A 12 -4.85 -0.28 -13.88
CA THR A 12 -5.80 0.83 -13.93
C THR A 12 -5.23 1.99 -14.75
N GLY A 13 -3.96 2.35 -14.53
CA GLY A 13 -3.26 3.37 -15.29
C GLY A 13 -3.22 3.07 -16.79
N ASN A 14 -2.86 1.84 -17.18
CA ASN A 14 -2.85 1.40 -18.57
C ASN A 14 -4.24 1.50 -19.21
N ARG A 15 -5.28 1.05 -18.49
CA ARG A 15 -6.66 1.12 -18.99
C ARG A 15 -7.15 2.55 -19.18
N MET A 16 -6.76 3.48 -18.31
CA MET A 16 -7.13 4.90 -18.44
C MET A 16 -6.35 5.64 -19.53
N ASN A 17 -5.16 5.16 -19.88
CA ASN A 17 -4.27 5.82 -20.83
C ASN A 17 -4.20 5.12 -22.20
N VAL A 18 -5.17 4.24 -22.51
CA VAL A 18 -5.28 3.60 -23.83
C VAL A 18 -5.29 4.65 -24.93
N GLY A 19 -4.45 4.46 -25.95
CA GLY A 19 -4.33 5.38 -27.08
C GLY A 19 -3.48 6.63 -26.81
N THR A 20 -2.87 6.74 -25.62
CA THR A 20 -1.90 7.81 -25.31
C THR A 20 -0.48 7.23 -25.19
N ASN A 21 0.53 8.10 -25.17
CA ASN A 21 1.91 7.72 -24.90
C ASN A 21 2.17 7.23 -23.45
N ARG A 22 1.15 7.23 -22.59
CA ARG A 22 1.19 6.69 -21.22
C ARG A 22 0.47 5.35 -21.08
N GLY A 23 -0.15 4.85 -22.16
CA GLY A 23 -0.75 3.52 -22.20
C GLY A 23 0.31 2.43 -22.37
N ASP A 24 -0.09 1.18 -22.11
CA ASP A 24 0.76 -0.02 -22.26
C ASP A 24 2.12 0.05 -21.52
N ALA A 25 2.13 0.75 -20.39
CA ALA A 25 3.29 0.81 -19.53
C ALA A 25 3.55 -0.57 -18.89
N HIS A 26 4.81 -0.95 -18.80
CA HIS A 26 5.23 -2.18 -18.14
C HIS A 26 5.57 -1.97 -16.66
N ALA A 27 5.90 -0.73 -16.29
CA ALA A 27 6.24 -0.31 -14.94
C ALA A 27 5.97 1.19 -14.75
N PHE A 28 6.00 1.65 -13.51
CA PHE A 28 5.93 3.06 -13.15
C PHE A 28 6.84 3.35 -11.95
N LYS A 29 7.33 4.59 -11.83
CA LYS A 29 8.14 5.01 -10.69
C LYS A 29 7.29 5.14 -9.44
N LEU A 30 7.80 4.76 -8.27
CA LEU A 30 7.06 4.82 -7.00
C LEU A 30 6.51 6.22 -6.67
N ASP A 31 7.17 7.32 -7.09
CA ASP A 31 6.63 8.69 -6.91
C ASP A 31 5.25 8.89 -7.55
N THR A 32 4.89 8.06 -8.54
CA THR A 32 3.57 8.09 -9.18
C THR A 32 2.46 7.75 -8.18
N LEU A 33 2.74 6.94 -7.16
CA LEU A 33 1.77 6.56 -6.13
C LEU A 33 1.21 7.79 -5.39
N LEU A 34 2.06 8.77 -5.11
CA LEU A 34 1.67 10.01 -4.43
C LEU A 34 0.77 10.90 -5.29
N LYS A 35 0.77 10.71 -6.61
CA LYS A 35 -0.05 11.49 -7.56
C LYS A 35 -1.46 10.92 -7.74
N LEU A 36 -1.72 9.70 -7.27
CA LEU A 36 -3.01 9.03 -7.46
C LEU A 36 -4.17 9.75 -6.74
N VAL A 37 -3.87 10.55 -5.72
CA VAL A 37 -4.87 11.38 -5.03
C VAL A 37 -5.20 12.68 -5.75
N ASP A 38 -4.34 13.12 -6.66
CA ASP A 38 -4.57 14.35 -7.43
C ASP A 38 -5.46 14.11 -8.65
N VAL A 39 -5.48 12.86 -9.15
CA VAL A 39 -6.35 12.44 -10.25
C VAL A 39 -7.76 12.21 -9.69
N LYS A 40 -8.66 13.16 -9.94
CA LYS A 40 -10.04 13.14 -9.43
C LYS A 40 -11.05 12.85 -10.53
N GLY A 41 -12.16 12.21 -10.14
CA GLY A 41 -13.33 12.05 -10.98
C GLY A 41 -14.13 13.35 -11.14
N ALA A 42 -15.22 13.28 -11.91
CA ALA A 42 -16.08 14.43 -12.20
C ALA A 42 -16.73 15.04 -10.93
N ASP A 43 -16.85 14.27 -9.85
CA ASP A 43 -17.37 14.75 -8.56
C ASP A 43 -16.38 15.62 -7.78
N GLY A 44 -15.12 15.73 -8.23
CA GLY A 44 -14.03 16.46 -7.57
C GLY A 44 -13.62 15.91 -6.20
N LYS A 45 -14.19 14.78 -5.79
CA LYS A 45 -14.05 14.18 -4.44
C LYS A 45 -13.38 12.82 -4.52
N THR A 46 -13.87 11.95 -5.40
CA THR A 46 -13.35 10.59 -5.55
C THR A 46 -12.08 10.62 -6.38
N THR A 47 -11.00 10.08 -5.83
CA THR A 47 -9.70 10.01 -6.51
C THR A 47 -9.49 8.68 -7.21
N LEU A 48 -8.51 8.59 -8.10
CA LEU A 48 -8.11 7.32 -8.72
C LEU A 48 -7.74 6.27 -7.66
N LEU A 49 -7.10 6.67 -6.56
CA LEU A 49 -6.76 5.76 -5.47
C LEU A 49 -8.01 5.14 -4.81
N HIS A 50 -9.12 5.89 -4.68
CA HIS A 50 -10.38 5.32 -4.17
C HIS A 50 -10.87 4.19 -5.05
N PHE A 51 -10.84 4.38 -6.37
CA PHE A 51 -11.28 3.36 -7.33
C PHE A 51 -10.39 2.11 -7.26
N VAL A 52 -9.07 2.29 -7.23
CA VAL A 52 -8.11 1.19 -7.10
C VAL A 52 -8.35 0.42 -5.80
N VAL A 53 -8.54 1.11 -4.68
CA VAL A 53 -8.82 0.49 -3.38
C VAL A 53 -10.14 -0.29 -3.42
N GLN A 54 -11.21 0.29 -3.98
CA GLN A 54 -12.51 -0.40 -4.09
C GLN A 54 -12.40 -1.70 -4.90
N GLU A 55 -11.64 -1.69 -5.98
CA GLU A 55 -11.44 -2.85 -6.85
C GLU A 55 -10.64 -3.96 -6.16
N ILE A 56 -9.62 -3.58 -5.38
CA ILE A 56 -8.88 -4.53 -4.55
C ILE A 56 -9.78 -5.11 -3.45
N ILE A 57 -10.59 -4.27 -2.79
CA ILE A 57 -11.55 -4.72 -1.77
C ILE A 57 -12.51 -5.76 -2.36
N ARG A 58 -13.05 -5.50 -3.56
CA ARG A 58 -13.96 -6.41 -4.24
C ARG A 58 -13.29 -7.76 -4.56
N SER A 59 -12.09 -7.72 -5.12
CA SER A 59 -11.36 -8.94 -5.53
C SER A 59 -10.85 -9.77 -4.34
N GLU A 60 -10.27 -9.11 -3.32
CA GLU A 60 -9.79 -9.77 -2.11
C GLU A 60 -10.95 -10.29 -1.25
N GLY A 61 -12.04 -9.52 -1.15
CA GLY A 61 -13.27 -9.93 -0.46
C GLY A 61 -13.89 -11.17 -1.10
N ALA A 62 -14.03 -11.21 -2.42
CA ALA A 62 -14.60 -12.34 -3.14
C ALA A 62 -13.78 -13.61 -2.95
N ARG A 63 -12.44 -13.48 -2.92
CA ARG A 63 -11.54 -14.62 -2.65
C ARG A 63 -11.73 -15.17 -1.23
N LEU A 64 -11.93 -14.30 -0.24
CA LEU A 64 -12.05 -14.70 1.17
C LEU A 64 -13.46 -15.18 1.55
N SER A 65 -14.48 -14.84 0.76
CA SER A 65 -15.88 -15.22 1.02
C SER A 65 -16.30 -16.56 0.41
N GLY A 66 -15.37 -17.32 -0.19
CA GLY A 66 -15.68 -18.44 -1.10
C GLY A 66 -16.75 -19.45 -0.64
N GLY A 67 -17.83 -19.54 -1.43
CA GLY A 67 -18.49 -20.77 -1.86
C GLY A 67 -19.46 -21.50 -0.92
N ASP A 68 -20.70 -21.02 -0.81
CA ASP A 68 -21.90 -21.87 -0.94
C ASP A 68 -23.11 -20.98 -1.26
N GLN A 69 -23.72 -21.22 -2.43
CA GLN A 69 -24.89 -20.47 -2.88
C GLN A 69 -26.13 -21.04 -2.18
N ASP A 70 -26.75 -20.22 -1.34
CA ASP A 70 -28.19 -20.29 -1.12
C ASP A 70 -28.80 -18.92 -1.37
N GLN A 71 -29.75 -18.86 -2.30
CA GLN A 71 -30.15 -17.65 -3.06
C GLN A 71 -30.95 -16.60 -2.26
N GLN A 72 -30.93 -16.65 -0.92
CA GLN A 72 -31.71 -15.75 -0.05
C GLN A 72 -30.88 -14.76 0.80
N SER A 73 -29.53 -14.78 0.77
CA SER A 73 -28.69 -13.93 1.63
C SER A 73 -27.73 -12.95 0.90
N ALA A 74 -27.92 -12.72 -0.40
CA ALA A 74 -26.99 -11.97 -1.27
C ALA A 74 -26.54 -10.58 -0.75
N MET A 75 -27.38 -9.91 0.06
CA MET A 75 -27.06 -8.61 0.67
C MET A 75 -26.05 -8.72 1.82
N ASN A 76 -26.17 -9.73 2.68
CA ASN A 76 -25.24 -9.93 3.80
C ASN A 76 -23.86 -10.40 3.31
N ASP A 77 -23.84 -11.15 2.20
CA ASP A 77 -22.60 -11.70 1.65
C ASP A 77 -21.75 -10.64 0.95
N ASP A 78 -22.35 -9.67 0.24
CA ASP A 78 -21.64 -8.52 -0.34
C ASP A 78 -21.05 -7.60 0.74
N VAL A 79 -21.78 -7.35 1.83
CA VAL A 79 -21.28 -6.55 2.95
C VAL A 79 -20.10 -7.23 3.64
N LYS A 80 -20.22 -8.53 3.90
CA LYS A 80 -19.15 -9.34 4.50
C LYS A 80 -17.91 -9.37 3.59
N CYS A 81 -18.11 -9.59 2.29
CA CYS A 81 -17.07 -9.57 1.26
C CYS A 81 -16.31 -8.24 1.27
N ARG A 82 -17.02 -7.10 1.19
CA ARG A 82 -16.39 -5.77 1.24
C ARG A 82 -15.64 -5.51 2.54
N LYS A 83 -16.19 -5.97 3.68
CA LYS A 83 -15.52 -5.83 4.98
C LYS A 83 -14.21 -6.62 5.05
N LEU A 84 -14.22 -7.87 4.57
CA LEU A 84 -13.02 -8.72 4.51
C LEU A 84 -11.96 -8.12 3.58
N GLY A 85 -12.37 -7.68 2.39
CA GLY A 85 -11.47 -7.02 1.43
C GLY A 85 -10.87 -5.73 1.99
N LEU A 86 -11.68 -4.89 2.66
CA LEU A 86 -11.21 -3.67 3.30
C LEU A 86 -10.17 -3.96 4.38
N GLN A 87 -10.40 -4.98 5.20
CA GLN A 87 -9.46 -5.40 6.24
C GLN A 87 -8.10 -5.80 5.67
N VAL A 88 -8.07 -6.49 4.52
CA VAL A 88 -6.82 -6.86 3.85
C VAL A 88 -6.04 -5.62 3.42
N VAL A 89 -6.71 -4.66 2.77
CA VAL A 89 -6.02 -3.45 2.28
C VAL A 89 -5.59 -2.54 3.45
N SER A 90 -6.42 -2.39 4.48
CA SER A 90 -6.09 -1.58 5.66
C SER A 90 -4.93 -2.14 6.49
N ASN A 91 -4.70 -3.45 6.43
CA ASN A 91 -3.58 -4.08 7.12
C ASN A 91 -2.24 -3.91 6.39
N LEU A 92 -2.24 -3.38 5.16
CA LEU A 92 -0.98 -3.18 4.42
C LEU A 92 0.00 -2.26 5.18
N SER A 93 -0.51 -1.24 5.88
CA SER A 93 0.28 -0.28 6.65
C SER A 93 0.97 -0.90 7.88
N SER A 94 0.46 -2.03 8.39
CA SER A 94 1.08 -2.78 9.49
C SER A 94 2.04 -3.88 9.01
N GLU A 95 1.91 -4.36 7.77
CA GLU A 95 2.87 -5.32 7.17
C GLU A 95 4.28 -4.71 6.96
N VAL A 96 4.38 -3.38 6.87
CA VAL A 96 5.60 -2.67 6.43
C VAL A 96 6.13 -1.65 7.44
N VAL A 97 6.06 -1.98 8.74
CA VAL A 97 6.55 -1.11 9.83
C VAL A 97 8.04 -0.73 9.65
N ASN A 98 8.86 -1.64 9.15
CA ASN A 98 10.28 -1.36 8.94
C ASN A 98 10.53 -0.27 7.88
N ILE A 99 9.63 -0.13 6.90
CA ILE A 99 9.71 0.97 5.92
C ILE A 99 9.53 2.32 6.63
N LYS A 100 8.60 2.42 7.58
CA LYS A 100 8.36 3.66 8.35
C LYS A 100 9.59 4.04 9.18
N LYS A 101 10.28 3.04 9.77
CA LYS A 101 11.52 3.24 10.50
C LYS A 101 12.66 3.69 9.58
N ALA A 102 12.85 3.00 8.45
CA ALA A 102 13.87 3.35 7.47
C ALA A 102 13.64 4.75 6.88
N ALA A 103 12.40 5.13 6.60
CA ALA A 103 12.01 6.46 6.14
C ALA A 103 12.26 7.59 7.15
N ALA A 104 12.50 7.26 8.42
CA ALA A 104 12.83 8.22 9.48
C ALA A 104 14.35 8.29 9.74
N MET A 105 15.15 7.43 9.09
CA MET A 105 16.60 7.49 9.19
C MET A 105 17.17 8.56 8.27
N ASP A 106 18.34 9.05 8.63
CA ASP A 106 19.16 9.94 7.80
C ASP A 106 20.46 9.20 7.46
N SER A 107 20.75 9.07 6.16
CA SER A 107 21.91 8.31 5.69
C SER A 107 23.23 9.02 5.97
N GLU A 108 23.27 10.36 5.92
CA GLU A 108 24.49 11.12 6.21
C GLU A 108 24.81 11.06 7.69
N VAL A 109 23.79 11.18 8.54
CA VAL A 109 23.94 11.02 9.99
C VAL A 109 24.41 9.61 10.33
N LEU A 110 23.79 8.56 9.75
CA LEU A 110 24.21 7.18 9.94
C LEU A 110 25.69 7.00 9.61
N HIS A 111 26.11 7.46 8.42
CA HIS A 111 27.48 7.37 7.96
C HIS A 111 28.45 8.13 8.88
N SER A 112 28.09 9.35 9.27
CA SER A 112 28.85 10.18 10.19
C SER A 112 29.04 9.49 11.55
N GLU A 113 28.01 8.88 12.12
CA GLU A 113 28.11 8.18 13.41
C GLU A 113 29.03 6.95 13.34
N VAL A 114 28.97 6.17 12.25
CA VAL A 114 29.89 5.04 12.03
C VAL A 114 31.33 5.53 11.89
N LEU A 115 31.56 6.61 11.13
CA LEU A 115 32.88 7.23 11.00
C LEU A 115 33.41 7.78 12.34
N LYS A 116 32.56 8.42 13.15
CA LYS A 116 32.94 8.92 14.48
C LYS A 116 33.37 7.79 15.39
N LEU A 117 32.71 6.63 15.34
CA LEU A 117 33.09 5.47 16.14
C LEU A 117 34.47 4.92 15.71
N SER A 118 34.71 4.80 14.41
CA SER A 118 36.01 4.39 13.84
C SER A 118 37.13 5.38 14.17
N LYS A 119 36.88 6.69 14.07
CA LYS A 119 37.86 7.71 14.46
C LYS A 119 38.11 7.69 15.98
N GLY A 120 37.04 7.55 16.76
CA GLY A 120 37.10 7.51 18.22
C GLY A 120 37.99 6.39 18.73
N ILE A 121 37.88 5.19 18.15
CA ILE A 121 38.74 4.07 18.55
C ILE A 121 40.21 4.31 18.18
N GLY A 122 40.48 4.92 17.02
CA GLY A 122 41.83 5.33 16.63
C GLY A 122 42.46 6.35 17.59
N ASN A 123 41.68 7.34 18.04
CA ASN A 123 42.14 8.31 19.03
C ASN A 123 42.48 7.64 20.38
N ILE A 124 41.67 6.67 20.83
CA ILE A 124 41.95 5.92 22.06
C ILE A 124 43.25 5.13 21.89
N ALA A 125 43.48 4.50 20.75
CA ALA A 125 44.72 3.79 20.45
C ALA A 125 45.95 4.71 20.51
N GLU A 126 45.85 5.94 20.01
CA GLU A 126 46.92 6.94 20.11
C GLU A 126 47.23 7.34 21.56
N VAL A 127 46.19 7.56 22.36
CA VAL A 127 46.35 7.91 23.79
C VAL A 127 47.00 6.76 24.55
N VAL A 128 46.57 5.52 24.34
CA VAL A 128 47.17 4.34 25.00
C VAL A 128 48.64 4.17 24.63
N ARG A 129 48.97 4.29 23.33
CA ARG A 129 50.37 4.25 22.87
C ARG A 129 51.22 5.35 23.53
N SER A 130 50.66 6.54 23.66
CA SER A 130 51.35 7.67 24.29
C SER A 130 51.61 7.41 25.78
N ILE A 131 50.65 6.84 26.50
CA ILE A 131 50.81 6.46 27.91
C ILE A 131 51.89 5.38 28.07
N GLU A 132 51.89 4.37 27.21
CA GLU A 132 52.88 3.29 27.22
C GLU A 132 54.30 3.79 26.91
N ALA A 133 54.44 4.79 26.03
CA ALA A 133 55.72 5.37 25.64
C ALA A 133 56.41 6.17 26.77
N VAL A 134 55.65 6.67 27.75
CA VAL A 134 56.22 7.41 28.91
C VAL A 134 57.06 6.49 29.82
N GLY A 135 56.93 5.17 29.69
CA GLY A 135 57.87 4.20 30.28
C GLY A 135 57.85 4.11 31.80
N LEU A 136 56.87 4.72 32.47
CA LEU A 136 56.65 4.57 33.91
C LEU A 136 56.09 3.17 34.17
N LYS A 137 56.93 2.28 34.71
CA LYS A 137 56.56 0.91 35.12
C LYS A 137 55.76 0.93 36.43
N GLU A 138 54.63 1.61 36.41
CA GLU A 138 53.66 1.58 37.50
C GLU A 138 52.62 0.48 37.20
N SER A 139 52.35 -0.40 38.16
CA SER A 139 51.43 -1.54 37.93
C SER A 139 50.00 -1.07 37.60
N SER A 140 49.63 0.13 38.03
CA SER A 140 48.36 0.79 37.70
C SER A 140 48.26 1.10 36.20
N ILE A 141 49.33 1.63 35.60
CA ILE A 141 49.43 1.97 34.17
C ILE A 141 49.38 0.69 33.32
N GLU A 142 50.11 -0.36 33.72
CA GLU A 142 50.11 -1.64 33.00
C GLU A 142 48.71 -2.27 32.95
N ARG A 143 47.98 -2.27 34.08
CA ARG A 143 46.61 -2.80 34.15
C ARG A 143 45.62 -1.99 33.33
N PHE A 144 45.77 -0.66 33.33
CA PHE A 144 44.96 0.22 32.47
C PHE A 144 45.20 -0.08 31.00
N SER A 145 46.46 -0.12 30.56
CA SER A 145 46.82 -0.41 29.17
C SER A 145 46.36 -1.79 28.73
N GLU A 146 46.47 -2.81 29.59
CA GLU A 146 45.95 -4.14 29.29
C GLU A 146 44.43 -4.13 29.10
N SER A 147 43.69 -3.48 30.01
CA SER A 147 42.24 -3.34 29.89
C SER A 147 41.85 -2.61 28.61
N MET A 148 42.57 -1.54 28.27
CA MET A 148 42.27 -0.75 27.08
C MET A 148 42.60 -1.49 25.79
N ARG A 149 43.69 -2.28 25.74
CA ARG A 149 43.99 -3.15 24.58
C ARG A 149 42.88 -4.17 24.34
N ARG A 150 42.32 -4.77 25.40
CA ARG A 150 41.18 -5.69 25.28
C ARG A 150 39.92 -4.99 24.78
N PHE A 151 39.61 -3.81 25.32
CA PHE A 151 38.50 -2.99 24.85
C PHE A 151 38.65 -2.62 23.37
N MET A 152 39.82 -2.11 22.97
CA MET A 152 40.09 -1.70 21.60
C MET A 152 39.96 -2.85 20.62
N LYS A 153 40.50 -4.02 20.94
CA LYS A 153 40.36 -5.21 20.10
C LYS A 153 38.88 -5.55 19.84
N MET A 154 38.05 -5.60 20.89
CA MET A 154 36.62 -5.89 20.74
C MET A 154 35.89 -4.79 19.96
N ALA A 155 36.21 -3.53 20.24
CA ALA A 155 35.58 -2.39 19.58
C ALA A 155 35.93 -2.33 18.09
N GLU A 156 37.20 -2.56 17.71
CA GLU A 156 37.64 -2.59 16.32
C GLU A 156 36.92 -3.67 15.52
N GLU A 157 36.80 -4.89 16.08
CA GLU A 157 36.06 -6.00 15.45
C GLU A 157 34.58 -5.63 15.20
N GLU A 158 33.90 -5.05 16.20
CA GLU A 158 32.51 -4.63 16.06
C GLU A 158 32.32 -3.43 15.12
N ILE A 159 33.25 -2.47 15.12
CA ILE A 159 33.22 -1.30 14.21
C ILE A 159 33.37 -1.75 12.76
N ILE A 160 34.29 -2.67 12.47
CA ILE A 160 34.47 -3.23 11.12
C ILE A 160 33.18 -3.93 10.67
N ARG A 161 32.57 -4.72 11.57
CA ARG A 161 31.29 -5.38 11.29
C ARG A 161 30.18 -4.36 11.01
N LEU A 162 30.13 -3.27 11.77
CA LEU A 162 29.15 -2.20 11.60
C LEU A 162 29.33 -1.47 10.26
N GLN A 163 30.56 -1.14 9.88
CA GLN A 163 30.90 -0.55 8.57
C GLN A 163 30.51 -1.46 7.41
N ALA A 164 30.75 -2.77 7.53
CA ALA A 164 30.34 -3.75 6.53
C ALA A 164 28.80 -3.82 6.40
N LEU A 165 28.07 -3.82 7.52
CA LEU A 165 26.61 -3.79 7.51
C LEU A 165 26.04 -2.52 6.89
N GLU A 166 26.62 -1.36 7.21
CA GLU A 166 26.26 -0.08 6.60
C GLU A 166 26.43 -0.14 5.07
N SER A 167 27.60 -0.58 4.61
CA SER A 167 27.90 -0.70 3.18
C SER A 167 26.92 -1.63 2.45
N VAL A 168 26.64 -2.81 3.03
CA VAL A 168 25.66 -3.76 2.47
C VAL A 168 24.26 -3.16 2.44
N ALA A 169 23.82 -2.51 3.52
CA ALA A 169 22.52 -1.86 3.58
C ALA A 169 22.37 -0.78 2.51
N MET A 170 23.40 0.08 2.33
CA MET A 170 23.40 1.11 1.30
C MET A 170 23.39 0.53 -0.11
N SER A 171 24.09 -0.59 -0.35
CA SER A 171 24.04 -1.29 -1.64
C SER A 171 22.64 -1.84 -1.94
N LEU A 172 21.97 -2.44 -0.95
CA LEU A 172 20.59 -2.94 -1.13
C LEU A 172 19.60 -1.80 -1.39
N VAL A 173 19.79 -0.65 -0.72
CA VAL A 173 19.00 0.57 -0.97
C VAL A 173 19.22 1.10 -2.39
N LYS A 174 20.45 1.05 -2.90
CA LYS A 174 20.74 1.41 -4.28
C LYS A 174 20.05 0.47 -5.26
N GLU A 175 20.17 -0.84 -5.07
CA GLU A 175 19.55 -1.86 -5.93
C GLU A 175 18.03 -1.70 -6.00
N ILE A 176 17.35 -1.55 -4.86
CA ILE A 176 15.90 -1.36 -4.85
C ILE A 176 15.48 -0.02 -5.45
N THR A 177 16.29 1.02 -5.31
CA THR A 177 16.05 2.32 -5.96
C THR A 177 16.18 2.19 -7.48
N GLU A 178 17.19 1.48 -7.97
CA GLU A 178 17.36 1.22 -9.41
C GLU A 178 16.20 0.39 -9.97
N TYR A 179 15.73 -0.60 -9.24
CA TYR A 179 14.58 -1.42 -9.62
C TYR A 179 13.31 -0.58 -9.84
N PHE A 180 13.01 0.39 -8.97
CA PHE A 180 11.78 1.19 -9.06
C PHE A 180 11.92 2.51 -9.82
N HIS A 181 13.12 3.08 -9.91
CA HIS A 181 13.35 4.41 -10.50
C HIS A 181 14.21 4.40 -11.77
N GLY A 182 14.85 3.27 -12.08
CA GLY A 182 15.78 3.12 -13.20
C GLY A 182 17.12 3.77 -12.89
N ASN A 183 17.36 4.96 -13.44
CA ASN A 183 18.60 5.70 -13.20
C ASN A 183 18.64 6.28 -11.78
N SER A 184 19.46 5.69 -10.91
CA SER A 184 19.65 6.05 -9.50
C SER A 184 20.45 7.34 -9.28
N ALA A 185 21.13 7.88 -10.30
CA ALA A 185 22.01 9.05 -10.16
C ALA A 185 21.31 10.30 -9.57
N ARG A 186 20.00 10.42 -9.76
CA ARG A 186 19.21 11.54 -9.20
C ARG A 186 18.84 11.36 -7.73
N GLU A 187 18.84 10.11 -7.26
CA GLU A 187 18.42 9.76 -5.91
C GLU A 187 19.60 9.40 -4.99
N GLU A 188 20.83 9.41 -5.51
CA GLU A 188 22.06 9.22 -4.72
C GLU A 188 22.19 10.24 -3.58
N ALA A 189 21.67 11.46 -3.74
CA ALA A 189 21.67 12.48 -2.70
C ALA A 189 20.74 12.15 -1.51
N HIS A 190 19.70 11.33 -1.74
CA HIS A 190 18.75 10.95 -0.69
C HIS A 190 18.39 9.46 -0.79
N PRO A 191 19.32 8.56 -0.42
CA PRO A 191 19.15 7.11 -0.59
C PRO A 191 17.87 6.55 0.05
N PHE A 192 17.46 7.08 1.20
CA PHE A 192 16.25 6.63 1.90
C PHE A 192 14.93 7.24 1.37
N ARG A 193 14.98 8.07 0.33
CA ARG A 193 13.78 8.67 -0.28
C ARG A 193 12.77 7.65 -0.78
N ILE A 194 13.24 6.50 -1.26
CA ILE A 194 12.35 5.41 -1.67
C ILE A 194 11.43 4.96 -0.52
N PHE A 195 11.95 4.88 0.72
CA PHE A 195 11.15 4.55 1.89
C PHE A 195 10.19 5.68 2.26
N MET A 196 10.60 6.94 2.13
CA MET A 196 9.72 8.10 2.37
C MET A 196 8.50 8.08 1.44
N VAL A 197 8.71 7.84 0.15
CA VAL A 197 7.62 7.76 -0.83
C VAL A 197 6.61 6.67 -0.44
N VAL A 198 7.10 5.48 -0.07
CA VAL A 198 6.22 4.38 0.34
C VAL A 198 5.51 4.68 1.66
N ARG A 199 6.20 5.24 2.66
CA ARG A 199 5.61 5.67 3.93
C ARG A 199 4.47 6.66 3.70
N ASP A 200 4.72 7.70 2.92
CA ASP A 200 3.76 8.78 2.70
C ASP A 200 2.56 8.28 1.89
N PHE A 201 2.79 7.42 0.90
CA PHE A 201 1.72 6.75 0.18
C PHE A 201 0.87 5.87 1.10
N LEU A 202 1.45 5.13 2.04
CA LEU A 202 0.69 4.32 2.99
C LEU A 202 -0.16 5.16 3.93
N MET A 203 0.31 6.35 4.35
CA MET A 203 -0.51 7.28 5.12
C MET A 203 -1.73 7.75 4.31
N VAL A 204 -1.53 8.02 3.02
CA VAL A 204 -2.59 8.38 2.09
C VAL A 204 -3.56 7.21 1.88
N LEU A 205 -3.05 5.99 1.70
CA LEU A 205 -3.85 4.78 1.57
C LEU A 205 -4.70 4.53 2.82
N ASP A 206 -4.13 4.68 4.02
CA ASP A 206 -4.85 4.52 5.29
C ASP A 206 -6.04 5.49 5.39
N ARG A 207 -5.85 6.72 4.92
CA ARG A 207 -6.93 7.71 4.84
C ARG A 207 -8.02 7.27 3.84
N VAL A 208 -7.63 6.85 2.63
CA VAL A 208 -8.58 6.41 1.60
C VAL A 208 -9.36 5.16 2.05
N CYS A 209 -8.71 4.21 2.72
CA CYS A 209 -9.39 3.03 3.29
C CYS A 209 -10.48 3.43 4.29
N LYS A 210 -10.23 4.45 5.13
CA LYS A 210 -11.25 4.98 6.06
C LYS A 210 -12.40 5.65 5.31
N GLU A 211 -12.10 6.47 4.30
CA GLU A 211 -13.11 7.14 3.45
C GLU A 211 -14.00 6.11 2.73
N VAL A 212 -13.40 5.07 2.14
CA VAL A 212 -14.11 3.96 1.49
C VAL A 212 -14.94 3.15 2.49
N GLY A 213 -14.42 2.87 3.69
CA GLY A 213 -15.16 2.20 4.75
C GLY A 213 -16.46 2.93 5.12
N MET A 214 -16.39 4.25 5.29
CA MET A 214 -17.58 5.08 5.56
C MET A 214 -18.58 5.08 4.40
N ILE A 215 -18.11 5.10 3.15
CA ILE A 215 -18.97 5.06 1.96
C ILE A 215 -19.71 3.73 1.90
N ASN A 216 -19.00 2.62 2.16
CA ASN A 216 -19.60 1.30 2.19
C ASN A 216 -20.67 1.20 3.28
N GLU A 217 -20.41 1.70 4.50
CA GLU A 217 -21.41 1.74 5.59
C GLU A 217 -22.65 2.58 5.24
N ARG A 218 -22.48 3.78 4.67
CA ARG A 218 -23.61 4.64 4.27
C ARG A 218 -24.47 4.02 3.16
N THR A 219 -23.83 3.35 2.21
CA THR A 219 -24.54 2.65 1.13
C THR A 219 -25.38 1.50 1.68
N ILE A 220 -24.87 0.78 2.68
CA ILE A 220 -25.60 -0.29 3.38
C ILE A 220 -26.81 0.28 4.12
N VAL A 221 -26.63 1.33 4.93
CA VAL A 221 -27.72 1.96 5.69
C VAL A 221 -28.82 2.50 4.78
N SER A 222 -28.46 3.14 3.66
CA SER A 222 -29.44 3.65 2.68
C SER A 222 -30.21 2.54 1.97
N SER A 223 -29.62 1.36 1.78
CA SER A 223 -30.27 0.21 1.14
C SER A 223 -31.17 -0.58 2.10
N ALA A 224 -30.86 -0.58 3.40
CA ALA A 224 -31.67 -1.20 4.45
C ALA A 224 -32.97 -0.43 4.73
N HIS A 225 -33.03 0.87 4.39
CA HIS A 225 -34.21 1.73 4.56
C HIS A 225 -35.10 1.82 3.32
N LYS A 226 -35.16 0.78 2.46
CA LYS A 226 -36.23 0.70 1.46
C LYS A 226 -37.57 0.56 2.18
N PHE A 227 -38.27 1.69 2.34
CA PHE A 227 -39.61 1.76 2.92
C PHE A 227 -40.54 0.76 2.21
N PRO A 228 -41.33 -0.03 2.95
CA PRO A 228 -42.43 -0.77 2.34
C PRO A 228 -43.36 0.25 1.68
N VAL A 229 -43.65 0.08 0.39
CA VAL A 229 -44.76 0.79 -0.25
C VAL A 229 -46.02 0.45 0.55
N PRO A 230 -46.76 1.42 1.13
CA PRO A 230 -47.97 1.11 1.85
C PRO A 230 -48.97 0.55 0.84
N VAL A 231 -49.33 -0.73 0.98
CA VAL A 231 -50.49 -1.28 0.28
C VAL A 231 -51.71 -0.62 0.90
N ASN A 232 -52.35 0.26 0.13
CA ASN A 232 -53.56 0.96 0.55
C ASN A 232 -54.69 -0.08 0.77
N PRO A 233 -55.26 -0.23 1.99
CA PRO A 233 -56.27 -1.25 2.28
C PRO A 233 -57.64 -0.98 1.64
N ASN A 234 -57.83 0.15 0.95
CA ASN A 234 -59.16 0.62 0.51
C ASN A 234 -59.48 0.42 -0.98
N LEU A 235 -58.79 -0.47 -1.69
CA LEU A 235 -59.25 -0.90 -3.02
C LEU A 235 -59.94 -2.27 -2.89
N GLN A 236 -61.27 -2.23 -2.90
CA GLN A 236 -62.13 -3.41 -2.93
C GLN A 236 -61.86 -4.24 -4.21
N PRO A 237 -61.81 -5.58 -4.13
CA PRO A 237 -61.74 -6.42 -5.31
C PRO A 237 -63.15 -6.58 -5.91
N ALA A 238 -63.41 -5.90 -7.03
CA ALA A 238 -64.60 -6.18 -7.82
C ALA A 238 -64.38 -7.47 -8.62
N ILE A 239 -64.91 -8.58 -8.11
CA ILE A 239 -65.16 -9.79 -8.90
C ILE A 239 -66.65 -9.81 -9.23
N SER A 240 -67.00 -9.83 -10.51
CA SER A 240 -68.17 -10.56 -11.03
C SER A 240 -68.02 -10.71 -12.54
N GLY A 241 -67.83 -11.95 -12.96
CA GLY A 241 -67.74 -12.33 -14.36
C GLY A 241 -69.12 -12.42 -15.02
N LEU A 242 -69.11 -12.49 -16.34
CA LEU A 242 -70.17 -13.08 -17.16
C LEU A 242 -69.56 -13.60 -18.46
N ALA A 243 -69.85 -14.87 -18.74
CA ALA A 243 -69.45 -15.59 -19.93
C ALA A 243 -70.44 -15.37 -21.08
N ALA A 244 -69.93 -15.50 -22.31
CA ALA A 244 -70.56 -15.89 -23.59
C ALA A 244 -70.03 -14.97 -24.72
N LYS A 245 -69.12 -15.44 -25.59
CA LYS A 245 -69.31 -16.17 -26.87
C LYS A 245 -69.85 -15.27 -28.00
N TRP A 246 -69.66 -15.69 -29.26
CA TRP A 246 -69.89 -15.03 -30.57
C TRP A 246 -68.61 -14.36 -31.14
N GLN A 247 -67.74 -15.07 -31.87
CA GLN A 247 -67.75 -15.53 -33.29
C GLN A 247 -67.58 -14.43 -34.38
N HIS A 248 -66.55 -14.65 -35.23
CA HIS A 248 -66.34 -14.20 -36.63
C HIS A 248 -66.21 -12.68 -36.87
N SER A 249 -65.43 -12.14 -37.82
CA SER A 249 -64.44 -12.57 -38.82
C SER A 249 -63.99 -11.27 -39.56
N SER A 250 -62.92 -11.33 -40.37
CA SER A 250 -62.54 -10.36 -41.44
C SER A 250 -61.65 -9.18 -41.00
N SER A 251 -60.52 -8.85 -41.62
CA SER A 251 -59.77 -9.30 -42.81
C SER A 251 -58.31 -8.79 -42.66
N ASP A 252 -57.29 -9.56 -43.06
CA ASP A 252 -56.52 -9.47 -44.32
C ASP A 252 -55.90 -8.08 -44.58
N GLU A 253 -54.69 -7.83 -45.04
CA GLU A 253 -53.43 -8.51 -45.43
C GLU A 253 -52.41 -7.33 -45.36
N ASP A 254 -51.11 -7.52 -45.12
CA ASP A 254 -50.15 -7.65 -46.23
C ASP A 254 -48.80 -8.12 -45.71
N SER A 255 -48.27 -9.13 -46.40
CA SER A 255 -46.90 -9.62 -46.34
C SER A 255 -46.03 -8.91 -47.38
N SER A 256 -44.73 -8.77 -47.09
CA SER A 256 -43.58 -9.10 -47.97
C SER A 256 -42.31 -8.51 -47.35
N SER A 257 -41.41 -9.28 -46.71
CA SER A 257 -40.43 -10.24 -47.24
C SER A 257 -39.34 -9.62 -48.15
N ALA A 258 -38.12 -9.56 -47.61
CA ALA A 258 -36.86 -9.55 -48.35
C ALA A 258 -35.92 -10.57 -47.68
N HIS A 259 -35.98 -11.83 -48.15
CA HIS A 259 -34.89 -12.78 -48.40
C HIS A 259 -35.44 -14.21 -48.54
#